data_AF-A0A8T3XVP3-F1
#
_entry.id   AF-A0A8T3XVP3-F1
#
_cell.length_a   1.000
_cell.length_b   1.000
_cell.length_c   1.000
_cell.angle_alpha   90.00
_cell.angle_beta   90.00
_cell.angle_gamma   90.00
#
_symmetry.space_group_name_H-M   'P 1'
#
loop_
_entity.id
_entity.type
_entity.pdbx_description
1 polymer ?
#
loop_
_entity_poly.entity_id
_entity_poly.type
_entity_poly.pdbx_seq_one_letter_code
_entity_poly.pdbx_strand_id
1 'polypeptide(L)'
;MKAIAVHTIFILITTVIFLFFAIIIIFGFLNIAGLEASQTTCTIKLLNYCTSWLAKGYADKPYKWADKDPKDCSQFLKDIGSDGPTKDQCEPIVK
;
A
#
# COMPACT_ATOMS: atom_id res chain seq x y z
N MET A 1 49.44 7.72 -21.78
CA MET A 1 49.00 7.20 -20.47
C MET A 1 48.12 8.18 -19.67
N LYS A 2 48.42 9.50 -19.63
CA LYS A 2 47.63 10.48 -18.83
C LYS A 2 46.16 10.66 -19.28
N ALA A 3 45.89 10.69 -20.59
CA ALA A 3 44.53 10.86 -21.10
C ALA A 3 43.61 9.67 -20.76
N ILE A 4 44.13 8.44 -20.84
CA ILE A 4 43.40 7.21 -20.52
C ILE A 4 42.94 7.22 -19.06
N ALA A 5 43.82 7.60 -18.13
CA ALA A 5 43.49 7.69 -16.71
C ALA A 5 42.37 8.70 -16.41
N VAL A 6 42.38 9.87 -17.08
CA VAL A 6 41.35 10.90 -16.89
C VAL A 6 39.99 10.42 -17.42
N HIS A 7 39.96 9.76 -18.58
CA HIS A 7 38.72 9.20 -19.12
C HIS A 7 38.17 8.06 -18.25
N THR A 8 39.04 7.18 -17.73
CA THR A 8 38.60 6.11 -16.83
C THR A 8 38.02 6.66 -15.53
N ILE A 9 38.64 7.69 -14.93
CA ILE A 9 38.12 8.35 -13.72
C ILE A 9 36.77 9.02 -14.01
N PHE A 10 36.65 9.70 -15.16
CA PHE A 10 35.39 10.33 -15.56
C PHE A 10 34.25 9.31 -15.75
N ILE A 11 34.54 8.17 -16.39
CA ILE A 11 33.57 7.09 -16.56
C ILE A 11 33.18 6.48 -15.20
N LEU A 12 34.13 6.28 -14.30
CA LEU A 12 33.83 5.76 -12.95
C LEU A 12 32.93 6.72 -12.18
N ILE A 13 33.23 8.02 -12.17
CA ILE A 13 32.42 9.03 -11.46
C ILE A 13 31.00 9.09 -12.05
N THR A 14 30.87 9.15 -13.37
CA THR A 14 29.55 9.22 -14.02
C THR A 14 28.74 7.95 -13.79
N THR A 15 29.37 6.78 -13.81
CA THR A 15 28.71 5.50 -13.51
C THR A 15 28.20 5.45 -12.06
N VAL A 16 29.01 5.91 -11.10
CA VAL A 16 28.60 5.94 -9.68
C VAL A 16 27.42 6.89 -9.47
N ILE A 17 27.46 8.07 -10.08
CA ILE A 17 26.34 9.04 -10.02
C ILE A 17 25.08 8.43 -10.63
N PHE A 18 25.20 7.77 -11.78
CA PHE A 18 24.05 7.15 -12.44
C PHE A 18 23.44 6.02 -11.60
N LEU A 19 24.28 5.16 -11.02
CA LEU A 19 23.83 4.11 -10.11
C LEU A 19 23.13 4.67 -8.87
N PHE A 20 23.66 5.75 -8.29
CA PHE A 20 23.03 6.42 -7.16
C PHE A 20 21.61 6.89 -7.48
N PHE A 21 21.42 7.57 -8.61
CA PHE A 21 20.09 8.01 -9.03
C PHE A 21 19.17 6.83 -9.38
N ALA A 22 19.68 5.79 -10.04
CA ALA A 22 18.90 4.59 -10.34
C ALA A 22 18.39 3.92 -9.06
N ILE A 23 19.22 3.80 -8.03
CA ILE A 23 18.84 3.26 -6.72
C ILE A 23 17.73 4.11 -6.10
N ILE A 24 17.89 5.44 -6.06
CA ILE A 24 16.87 6.34 -5.50
C ILE A 24 15.52 6.17 -6.21
N ILE A 25 15.54 6.12 -7.55
CA ILE A 25 14.32 5.95 -8.35
C ILE A 25 13.65 4.62 -8.00
N ILE A 26 14.41 3.52 -7.97
CA ILE A 26 13.88 2.19 -7.64
C ILE A 26 13.27 2.17 -6.24
N PHE A 27 13.95 2.73 -5.23
CA PHE A 27 13.39 2.82 -3.88
C PHE A 27 12.11 3.67 -3.84
N GLY A 28 12.06 4.77 -4.59
CA GLY A 28 10.84 5.56 -4.74
C GLY A 28 9.67 4.75 -5.30
N PHE A 29 9.90 4.02 -6.41
CA PHE A 29 8.89 3.17 -7.02
C PHE A 29 8.42 2.04 -6.09
N LEU A 30 9.33 1.37 -5.37
CA LEU A 30 8.99 0.30 -4.43
C LEU A 30 8.12 0.81 -3.27
N ASN A 31 8.38 2.01 -2.76
CA ASN A 31 7.56 2.60 -1.70
C ASN A 31 6.14 2.92 -2.20
N ILE A 32 6.01 3.47 -3.40
CA ILE A 32 4.69 3.77 -3.99
C ILE A 32 3.90 2.48 -4.22
N ALA A 33 4.53 1.45 -4.80
CA ALA A 33 3.89 0.15 -5.03
C ALA A 33 3.44 -0.50 -3.71
N GLY A 34 4.25 -0.39 -2.64
CA GLY A 34 3.88 -0.88 -1.31
C GLY A 34 2.66 -0.16 -0.72
N LEU A 35 2.55 1.16 -0.92
CA LEU A 35 1.39 1.94 -0.49
C LEU A 35 0.11 1.57 -1.25
N GLU A 36 0.19 1.45 -2.58
CA GLU A 36 -0.96 1.05 -3.41
C GLU A 36 -1.43 -0.37 -3.11
N ALA A 37 -0.49 -1.30 -2.90
CA ALA A 37 -0.81 -2.67 -2.48
C ALA A 37 -1.50 -2.68 -1.10
N SER A 38 -1.03 -1.84 -0.17
CA SER A 38 -1.63 -1.72 1.17
C SER A 38 -3.05 -1.16 1.11
N GLN A 39 -3.27 -0.10 0.32
CA GLN A 39 -4.60 0.48 0.10
C GLN A 39 -5.55 -0.55 -0.53
N THR A 40 -5.10 -1.26 -1.57
CA THR A 40 -5.90 -2.27 -2.26
C THR A 40 -6.28 -3.41 -1.31
N THR A 41 -5.33 -3.90 -0.51
CA THR A 41 -5.57 -4.99 0.44
C THR A 41 -6.57 -4.57 1.53
N CYS A 42 -6.50 -3.32 2.00
CA CYS A 42 -7.48 -2.76 2.94
C CYS A 42 -8.87 -2.61 2.34
N THR A 43 -8.98 -2.14 1.09
CA THR A 43 -10.26 -2.07 0.37
C THR A 43 -10.87 -3.46 0.15
N ILE A 44 -10.05 -4.47 -0.17
CA ILE A 44 -10.50 -5.87 -0.29
C ILE A 44 -11.01 -6.39 1.05
N LYS A 45 -10.30 -6.13 2.14
CA LYS A 45 -10.76 -6.49 3.50
C LYS A 45 -12.11 -5.84 3.82
N LEU A 46 -12.26 -4.56 3.49
CA LEU A 46 -13.52 -3.82 3.68
C LEU A 46 -14.66 -4.44 2.88
N LEU A 47 -14.45 -4.65 1.58
CA LEU A 47 -15.45 -5.25 0.70
C LEU A 47 -15.88 -6.62 1.21
N ASN A 48 -14.94 -7.51 1.50
CA ASN A 48 -15.23 -8.85 2.01
C ASN A 48 -15.99 -8.83 3.34
N TYR A 49 -15.65 -7.89 4.23
CA TYR A 49 -16.35 -7.70 5.49
C TYR A 49 -17.80 -7.27 5.25
N CYS A 50 -18.00 -6.22 4.44
CA CYS A 50 -19.33 -5.68 4.16
C CYS A 50 -20.20 -6.69 3.42
N THR A 51 -19.66 -7.41 2.43
CA THR A 51 -20.40 -8.46 1.71
C THR A 51 -20.80 -9.60 2.64
N SER A 52 -19.89 -10.03 3.54
CA SER A 52 -20.20 -11.08 4.51
C SER A 52 -21.23 -10.63 5.55
N TRP A 53 -21.20 -9.37 5.96
CA TRP A 53 -22.16 -8.81 6.91
C TRP A 53 -23.54 -8.61 6.27
N LEU A 54 -23.57 -8.16 5.01
CA LEU A 54 -24.79 -8.07 4.19
C LEU A 54 -25.43 -9.45 3.99
N ALA A 55 -24.64 -10.49 3.72
CA ALA A 55 -25.14 -11.86 3.58
C ALA A 55 -25.86 -12.37 4.86
N LYS A 56 -25.56 -11.78 6.01
CA LYS A 56 -26.23 -12.03 7.30
C LYS A 56 -27.30 -10.99 7.65
N GLY A 57 -27.70 -10.14 6.71
CA GLY A 57 -28.68 -9.07 6.92
C GLY A 57 -28.26 -8.02 7.95
N TYR A 58 -26.95 -7.82 8.13
CA TYR A 58 -26.37 -6.97 9.16
C TYR A 58 -26.65 -7.37 10.62
N ALA A 59 -27.16 -8.59 10.87
CA ALA A 59 -27.51 -9.06 12.22
C ALA A 59 -26.27 -9.19 13.13
N ASP A 60 -25.23 -9.87 12.66
CA ASP A 60 -23.99 -10.11 13.41
C ASP A 60 -22.77 -9.76 12.56
N LYS A 61 -21.83 -9.02 13.16
CA LYS A 61 -20.53 -8.73 12.53
C LYS A 61 -19.81 -10.04 12.19
N PRO A 62 -19.26 -10.20 10.97
CA PRO A 62 -18.68 -11.48 10.52
C PRO A 62 -17.40 -11.86 11.26
N TYR A 63 -16.61 -10.88 11.70
CA TYR A 63 -15.43 -11.05 12.54
C TYR A 63 -15.08 -9.73 13.25
N LYS A 64 -14.16 -9.76 14.22
CA LYS A 64 -13.61 -8.53 14.81
C LYS A 64 -12.65 -7.87 13.82
N TRP A 65 -12.95 -6.64 13.42
CA TRP A 65 -12.20 -5.93 12.37
C TRP A 65 -10.70 -5.82 12.67
N ALA A 66 -10.33 -5.53 13.91
CA ALA A 66 -8.94 -5.38 14.36
C ALA A 66 -8.13 -6.69 14.33
N ASP A 67 -8.81 -7.85 14.36
CA ASP A 67 -8.14 -9.15 14.48
C ASP A 67 -7.73 -9.73 13.13
N LYS A 68 -8.30 -9.22 12.03
CA LYS A 68 -8.03 -9.72 10.68
C LYS A 68 -7.04 -8.83 9.96
N ASP A 69 -6.03 -9.42 9.33
CA ASP A 69 -5.12 -8.67 8.48
C ASP A 69 -5.83 -8.12 7.24
N PRO A 70 -5.36 -6.97 6.70
CA PRO A 70 -4.40 -6.05 7.30
C PRO A 70 -4.95 -5.30 8.53
N LYS A 71 -4.15 -5.17 9.60
CA LYS A 71 -4.54 -4.51 10.87
C LYS A 71 -4.61 -2.99 10.76
N ASP A 72 -3.68 -2.41 10.01
CA ASP A 72 -3.53 -0.95 9.90
C ASP A 72 -4.15 -0.43 8.61
N CYS A 73 -5.48 -0.39 8.58
CA CYS A 73 -6.24 0.18 7.46
C CYS A 73 -6.76 1.58 7.73
N SER A 74 -6.64 2.10 8.95
CA SER A 74 -7.14 3.42 9.33
C SER A 74 -6.43 4.54 8.59
N GLN A 75 -5.15 4.34 8.23
CA GLN A 75 -4.39 5.28 7.42
C GLN A 75 -4.95 5.46 5.99
N PHE A 76 -5.53 4.39 5.42
CA PHE A 76 -6.08 4.39 4.05
C PHE A 76 -7.59 4.60 4.02
N LEU A 77 -8.30 4.05 4.99
CA LEU A 77 -9.75 4.11 5.15
C LEU A 77 -10.08 5.08 6.29
N LYS A 78 -9.95 6.37 6.02
CA LYS A 78 -10.07 7.45 7.04
C LYS A 78 -11.39 7.43 7.81
N ASP A 79 -12.45 6.92 7.19
CA ASP A 79 -13.79 6.88 7.79
C ASP A 79 -14.01 5.61 8.63
N ILE A 80 -13.10 4.62 8.54
CA ILE A 80 -13.23 3.35 9.23
C ILE A 80 -12.31 3.33 10.45
N GLY A 81 -12.94 3.46 11.62
CA GLY A 81 -12.26 3.35 12.91
C GLY A 81 -11.73 1.94 13.20
N SER A 82 -10.99 1.83 14.30
CA SER A 82 -10.38 0.58 14.78
C SER A 82 -11.38 -0.54 15.04
N ASP A 83 -12.65 -0.20 15.32
CA ASP A 83 -13.75 -1.14 15.57
C ASP A 83 -14.43 -1.66 14.29
N GLY A 84 -13.95 -1.22 13.12
CA GLY A 84 -14.45 -1.58 11.80
C GLY A 84 -15.56 -0.69 11.26
N PRO A 85 -16.02 -0.96 10.02
CA PRO A 85 -17.05 -0.15 9.37
C PRO A 85 -18.39 -0.28 10.08
N THR A 86 -19.20 0.77 9.99
CA THR A 86 -20.62 0.75 10.36
C THR A 86 -21.48 0.23 9.19
N LYS A 87 -22.75 -0.09 9.48
CA LYS A 87 -23.70 -0.52 8.45
C LYS A 87 -23.86 0.54 7.36
N ASP A 88 -24.02 1.81 7.73
CA ASP A 88 -24.20 2.93 6.79
C ASP A 88 -22.98 3.13 5.88
N GLN A 89 -21.79 2.73 6.33
CA GLN A 89 -20.56 2.73 5.53
C GLN A 89 -20.47 1.53 4.59
N CYS A 90 -21.04 0.39 4.97
CA CYS A 90 -21.04 -0.82 4.16
C CYS A 90 -22.10 -0.78 3.05
N GLU A 91 -23.31 -0.27 3.33
CA GLU A 91 -24.42 -0.23 2.36
C GLU A 91 -24.07 0.38 0.98
N PRO A 92 -23.36 1.52 0.87
CA PRO A 92 -23.00 2.07 -0.45
C PRO A 92 -21.89 1.29 -1.17
N ILE A 93 -21.19 0.37 -0.50
CA ILE A 93 -20.09 -0.41 -1.08
C ILE A 93 -20.59 -1.70 -1.74
N VAL A 94 -21.67 -2.27 -1.21
CA VAL A 94 -22.19 -3.60 -1.61
C VAL A 94 -23.49 -3.54 -2.41
N LYS A 95 -23.99 -2.33 -2.70
CA LYS A 95 -25.21 -2.06 -3.46
C LYS A 95 -24.86 -1.65 -4.89
#